data_AF-A0A924LH44-F1
#
_entry.id   AF-A0A924LH44-F1
#
_cell.length_a   1.000
_cell.length_b   1.000
_cell.length_c   1.000
_cell.angle_alpha   90.00
_cell.angle_beta   90.00
_cell.angle_gamma   90.00
#
_symmetry.space_group_name_H-M   'P 1'
#
loop_
_entity.id
_entity.type
_entity.pdbx_description
1 polymer ?
#
loop_
_entity_poly.entity_id
_entity_poly.type
_entity_poly.pdbx_seq_one_letter_code
_entity_poly.pdbx_strand_id
1 'polypeptide(L)'
;MRIILLLIIVVVGGAWFYPQYAEDTSNGCAAFEKKLSGLMQAESKKILPGQRGNDPRVNALFDAMKTVVASSNGLMAEAYIKDKFPQLAQLPPSIGCVAGYWKLTFDPDLTQYMKGKLGAKP
;
A
#
# COMPACT_ATOMS: atom_id res chain seq x y z
N MET A 1 -5.79 -22.25 28.01
CA MET A 1 -6.63 -22.23 26.78
C MET A 1 -7.46 -20.95 26.62
N ARG A 2 -8.31 -20.56 27.58
CA ARG A 2 -9.15 -19.33 27.48
C ARG A 2 -8.35 -18.04 27.26
N ILE A 3 -7.22 -17.88 27.97
CA ILE A 3 -6.34 -16.70 27.84
C ILE A 3 -5.66 -16.64 26.46
N ILE A 4 -5.28 -17.79 25.92
CA ILE A 4 -4.65 -17.89 24.58
C ILE A 4 -5.66 -17.47 23.50
N LEU A 5 -6.91 -17.94 23.61
CA LEU A 5 -7.99 -17.52 22.70
C LEU A 5 -8.28 -16.01 22.79
N LEU A 6 -8.30 -15.44 23.99
CA LEU A 6 -8.45 -14.00 24.18
C LEU A 6 -7.29 -13.21 23.55
N LEU A 7 -6.05 -13.68 23.73
CA LEU A 7 -4.88 -13.06 23.10
C LEU A 7 -4.96 -13.09 21.57
N ILE A 8 -5.39 -14.21 20.98
CA ILE A 8 -5.55 -14.32 19.52
C ILE A 8 -6.60 -13.31 19.02
N ILE A 9 -7.73 -13.18 19.72
CA ILE A 9 -8.78 -12.23 19.34
C ILE A 9 -8.26 -10.78 19.40
N VAL A 10 -7.51 -10.43 20.45
CA VAL A 10 -6.93 -9.09 20.59
C VAL A 10 -5.89 -8.82 19.50
N VAL A 11 -5.03 -9.79 19.17
CA VAL A 11 -4.02 -9.65 18.13
C VAL A 11 -4.64 -9.55 16.74
N VAL A 12 -5.64 -10.38 16.43
CA VAL A 12 -6.33 -10.35 15.13
C VAL A 12 -7.17 -9.08 14.98
N GLY A 13 -7.88 -8.68 16.03
CA GLY A 13 -8.62 -7.42 16.04
C GLY A 13 -7.68 -6.22 15.89
N GLY A 14 -6.58 -6.21 16.62
CA GLY A 14 -5.50 -5.23 16.47
C GLY A 14 -5.00 -5.20 15.03
N ALA A 15 -4.63 -6.33 14.44
CA ALA A 15 -4.13 -6.39 13.07
C ALA A 15 -5.15 -5.89 12.02
N TRP A 16 -6.44 -6.07 12.28
CA TRP A 16 -7.51 -5.63 11.38
C TRP A 16 -7.74 -4.11 11.41
N PHE A 17 -7.73 -3.51 12.61
CA PHE A 17 -8.00 -2.08 12.79
C PHE A 17 -6.73 -1.22 12.72
N TYR A 18 -5.56 -1.79 13.03
CA TYR A 18 -4.28 -1.08 13.04
C TYR A 18 -3.98 -0.28 11.77
N PRO A 19 -4.21 -0.77 10.54
CA PRO A 19 -3.93 0.01 9.33
C PRO A 19 -4.70 1.33 9.27
N GLN A 20 -5.96 1.33 9.71
CA GLN A 20 -6.83 2.50 9.70
C GLN A 20 -6.38 3.55 10.72
N TYR A 21 -5.94 3.08 11.90
CA TYR A 21 -5.40 3.94 12.96
C TYR A 21 -3.99 4.45 12.64
N ALA A 22 -3.13 3.63 12.03
CA ALA A 22 -1.75 4.00 11.74
C ALA A 22 -1.65 5.02 10.59
N GLU A 23 -2.58 4.98 9.63
CA GLU A 23 -2.55 5.82 8.44
C GLU A 23 -3.57 6.98 8.49
N ASP A 24 -4.36 7.12 9.56
CA ASP A 24 -5.48 8.06 9.67
C ASP A 24 -6.39 8.02 8.43
N THR A 25 -7.04 6.88 8.20
CA THR A 25 -7.94 6.69 7.05
C THR A 25 -9.29 6.09 7.45
N SER A 26 -10.30 6.38 6.62
CA SER A 26 -11.68 5.94 6.84
C SER A 26 -11.91 4.44 6.58
N ASN A 27 -11.03 3.78 5.83
CA ASN A 27 -11.12 2.36 5.53
C ASN A 27 -9.73 1.71 5.31
N GLY A 28 -9.68 0.37 5.31
CA GLY A 28 -8.43 -0.39 5.15
C GLY A 28 -7.80 -0.31 3.76
N CYS A 29 -8.57 0.00 2.71
CA CYS A 29 -8.05 0.20 1.36
C CYS A 29 -7.36 1.55 1.19
N ALA A 30 -7.92 2.61 1.77
CA ALA A 30 -7.30 3.92 1.85
C ALA A 30 -6.00 3.87 2.69
N ALA A 31 -5.96 3.07 3.76
CA ALA A 31 -4.73 2.83 4.54
C ALA A 31 -3.65 2.17 3.67
N PHE A 32 -4.00 1.13 2.92
CA PHE A 32 -3.10 0.47 1.99
C PHE A 32 -2.59 1.44 0.90
N GLU A 33 -3.47 2.25 0.32
CA GLU A 33 -3.13 3.27 -0.68
C GLU A 33 -2.14 4.32 -0.16
N LYS A 34 -2.37 4.86 1.05
CA LYS A 34 -1.44 5.79 1.70
C LYS A 34 -0.07 5.16 1.89
N LYS A 35 -0.04 3.92 2.40
CA LYS A 35 1.23 3.21 2.59
C LYS A 35 1.95 2.92 1.29
N LEU A 36 1.22 2.48 0.27
CA LEU A 36 1.75 2.20 -1.06
C LEU A 36 2.34 3.46 -1.70
N SER A 37 1.63 4.58 -1.66
CA SER A 37 2.10 5.86 -2.21
C SER A 37 3.31 6.40 -1.44
N GLY A 38 3.34 6.26 -0.11
CA GLY A 38 4.49 6.61 0.73
C GLY A 38 5.73 5.78 0.40
N LEU A 39 5.56 4.47 0.24
CA LEU A 39 6.65 3.58 -0.15
C LEU A 39 7.13 3.83 -1.58
N MET A 40 6.23 4.09 -2.54
CA MET A 40 6.64 4.49 -3.90
C MET A 40 7.43 5.79 -3.90
N GLN A 41 7.09 6.75 -3.04
CA GLN A 41 7.87 7.97 -2.89
C GLN A 41 9.25 7.70 -2.25
N ALA A 42 9.32 6.79 -1.29
CA ALA A 42 10.59 6.40 -0.66
C ALA A 42 11.51 5.68 -1.66
N GLU A 43 10.96 4.77 -2.45
CA GLU A 43 11.68 4.03 -3.51
C GLU A 43 12.08 4.96 -4.67
N SER A 44 11.22 5.89 -5.10
CA SER A 44 11.57 6.83 -6.15
C SER A 44 12.75 7.74 -5.77
N LYS A 45 12.84 8.15 -4.49
CA LYS A 45 14.00 8.87 -3.96
C LYS A 45 15.29 8.03 -3.96
N LYS A 46 15.19 6.71 -3.82
CA LYS A 46 16.36 5.80 -3.89
C LYS A 46 16.79 5.52 -5.33
N ILE A 47 15.84 5.38 -6.26
CA ILE A 47 16.09 5.06 -7.69
C ILE A 47 16.62 6.28 -8.45
N LEU A 48 16.28 7.51 -8.02
CA LEU A 48 16.81 8.77 -8.55
C LEU A 48 17.76 9.44 -7.54
N PRO A 49 18.96 8.89 -7.27
CA PRO A 49 19.92 9.55 -6.39
C PRO A 49 20.49 10.80 -7.09
N GLY A 50 20.28 11.99 -6.51
CA GLY A 50 20.84 13.26 -6.99
C GLY A 50 19.80 14.33 -7.38
N GLN A 51 20.26 15.42 -8.02
CA GLN A 51 19.51 16.67 -8.32
C GLN A 51 18.09 16.50 -8.92
N ARG A 52 17.74 15.34 -9.51
CA ARG A 52 16.39 15.02 -10.01
C ARG A 52 15.38 14.66 -8.92
N GLY A 53 15.80 14.11 -7.79
CA GLY A 53 14.94 13.86 -6.63
C GLY A 53 14.54 15.15 -5.88
N ASN A 54 15.20 16.27 -6.20
CA ASN A 54 14.90 17.60 -5.68
C ASN A 54 14.36 18.54 -6.76
N ASP A 55 14.06 18.00 -7.95
CA ASP A 55 13.50 18.78 -9.05
C ASP A 55 12.03 19.10 -8.69
N PRO A 56 11.65 20.39 -8.58
CA PRO A 56 10.31 20.79 -8.15
C PRO A 56 9.21 20.23 -9.05
N ARG A 57 9.53 19.91 -10.31
CA ARG A 57 8.59 19.27 -11.25
C ARG A 57 8.29 17.83 -10.91
N VAL A 58 9.31 17.09 -10.47
CA VAL A 58 9.17 15.69 -10.05
C VAL A 58 8.39 15.62 -8.74
N ASN A 59 8.70 16.52 -7.79
CA ASN A 59 7.92 16.64 -6.55
C ASN A 59 6.46 17.05 -6.81
N ALA A 60 6.20 17.99 -7.71
CA ALA A 60 4.84 18.38 -8.08
C ALA A 60 4.06 17.23 -8.73
N LEU A 61 4.70 16.39 -9.55
CA LEU A 61 4.07 15.20 -10.12
C LEU A 61 3.73 14.18 -9.02
N PHE A 62 4.63 13.97 -8.05
CA PHE A 62 4.36 13.09 -6.91
C PHE A 62 3.26 13.63 -6.00
N ASP A 63 3.21 14.95 -5.75
CA ASP A 63 2.14 15.57 -4.96
C ASP A 63 0.79 15.53 -5.70
N ALA A 64 0.78 15.68 -7.03
CA ALA A 64 -0.39 15.44 -7.86
C ALA A 64 -0.86 13.97 -7.78
N MET A 65 0.06 13.01 -7.82
CA MET A 65 -0.28 11.59 -7.60
C MET A 65 -0.83 11.35 -6.20
N LYS A 66 -0.23 11.94 -5.16
CA LYS A 66 -0.73 11.81 -3.78
C LYS A 66 -2.13 12.37 -3.61
N THR A 67 -2.43 13.51 -4.24
CA THR A 67 -3.77 14.09 -4.17
C THR A 67 -4.79 13.22 -4.89
N VAL A 68 -4.44 12.64 -6.04
CA VAL A 68 -5.29 11.66 -6.73
C VAL A 68 -5.50 10.40 -5.87
N VAL A 69 -4.44 9.86 -5.27
CA VAL A 69 -4.51 8.70 -4.37
C VAL A 69 -5.34 9.01 -3.12
N ALA A 70 -5.18 10.20 -2.53
CA ALA A 70 -5.98 10.63 -1.39
C ALA A 70 -7.47 10.78 -1.75
N SER A 71 -7.79 11.25 -2.98
CA SER A 71 -9.17 11.34 -3.46
C SER A 71 -9.80 10.00 -3.84
N SER A 72 -8.96 8.98 -4.12
CA SER A 72 -9.39 7.64 -4.54
C SER A 72 -10.10 6.87 -3.42
N ASN A 73 -9.82 7.18 -2.15
CA ASN A 73 -10.47 6.58 -0.98
C ASN A 73 -10.45 5.03 -0.98
N GLY A 74 -9.41 4.41 -1.55
CA GLY A 74 -9.24 2.96 -1.62
C GLY A 74 -9.63 2.29 -2.95
N LEU A 75 -10.14 3.04 -3.94
CA LEU A 75 -10.53 2.48 -5.24
C LEU A 75 -9.33 2.00 -6.08
N MET A 76 -8.22 2.73 -6.07
CA MET A 76 -6.97 2.27 -6.70
C MET A 76 -6.36 1.08 -5.96
N ALA A 77 -6.40 1.06 -4.64
CA ALA A 77 -5.98 -0.07 -3.82
C ALA A 77 -6.74 -1.35 -4.22
N GLU A 78 -8.06 -1.24 -4.33
CA GLU A 78 -8.91 -2.35 -4.73
C GLU A 78 -8.58 -2.83 -6.15
N ALA A 79 -8.47 -1.90 -7.11
CA ALA A 79 -8.09 -2.24 -8.48
C ALA A 79 -6.68 -2.87 -8.55
N TYR A 80 -5.72 -2.35 -7.78
CA TYR A 80 -4.36 -2.86 -7.72
C TYR A 80 -4.30 -4.27 -7.15
N ILE A 81 -5.05 -4.56 -6.10
CA ILE A 81 -5.08 -5.90 -5.49
C ILE A 81 -5.78 -6.89 -6.41
N LYS A 82 -6.85 -6.47 -7.08
CA LYS A 82 -7.51 -7.29 -8.10
C LYS A 82 -6.58 -7.63 -9.27
N ASP A 83 -5.75 -6.69 -9.71
CA ASP A 83 -4.80 -6.86 -10.81
C ASP A 83 -3.57 -7.69 -10.40
N LYS A 84 -2.97 -7.40 -9.25
CA LYS A 84 -1.69 -8.00 -8.82
C LYS A 84 -1.83 -9.28 -8.01
N PHE A 85 -2.95 -9.47 -7.34
CA PHE A 85 -3.18 -10.61 -6.47
C PHE A 85 -4.52 -11.25 -6.82
N PRO A 86 -4.60 -12.04 -7.90
CA PRO A 86 -5.83 -12.74 -8.28
C PRO A 86 -6.32 -13.68 -7.17
N GLN A 87 -5.41 -14.21 -6.33
CA GLN A 87 -5.79 -14.99 -5.14
C GLN A 87 -6.48 -14.16 -4.04
N LEU A 88 -6.19 -12.84 -3.95
CA LEU A 88 -6.84 -11.92 -3.02
C LEU A 88 -8.05 -11.24 -3.65
N ALA A 89 -8.17 -11.25 -4.99
CA ALA A 89 -9.32 -10.73 -5.73
C ALA A 89 -10.62 -11.49 -5.46
N GLN A 90 -10.52 -12.75 -5.00
CA GLN A 90 -11.66 -13.56 -4.56
C GLN A 90 -12.18 -13.18 -3.16
N LEU A 91 -11.38 -12.43 -2.40
CA LEU A 91 -11.75 -11.94 -1.08
C LEU A 91 -12.41 -10.55 -1.18
N PRO A 92 -13.27 -10.19 -0.22
CA PRO A 92 -13.76 -8.83 -0.06
C PRO A 92 -12.60 -7.82 -0.13
N PRO A 93 -12.78 -6.69 -0.85
CA PRO A 93 -11.74 -5.66 -1.02
C PRO A 93 -11.09 -5.23 0.29
N SER A 94 -11.88 -5.11 1.36
CA SER A 94 -11.41 -4.78 2.70
C SER A 94 -10.38 -5.78 3.24
N ILE A 95 -10.60 -7.09 3.08
CA ILE A 95 -9.65 -8.14 3.50
C ILE A 95 -8.39 -8.08 2.64
N GLY A 96 -8.56 -7.98 1.32
CA GLY A 96 -7.45 -7.89 0.38
C GLY A 96 -6.52 -6.73 0.72
N CYS A 97 -7.08 -5.54 0.95
CA CYS A 97 -6.33 -4.34 1.31
C CYS A 97 -5.60 -4.43 2.64
N VAL A 98 -6.24 -4.98 3.68
CA VAL A 98 -5.57 -5.20 4.98
C VAL A 98 -4.44 -6.22 4.83
N ALA A 99 -4.66 -7.31 4.11
CA ALA A 99 -3.61 -8.31 3.83
C ALA A 99 -2.45 -7.70 3.03
N GLY A 100 -2.75 -6.87 2.02
CA GLY A 100 -1.76 -6.12 1.25
C GLY A 100 -0.98 -5.14 2.14
N TYR A 101 -1.64 -4.46 3.07
CA TYR A 101 -1.01 -3.54 4.02
C TYR A 101 0.02 -4.26 4.88
N TRP A 102 -0.35 -5.40 5.45
CA TRP A 102 0.57 -6.22 6.24
C TRP A 102 1.69 -6.79 5.38
N LYS A 103 1.39 -7.22 4.16
CA LYS A 103 2.40 -7.70 3.22
C LYS A 103 3.46 -6.64 2.93
N LEU A 104 3.06 -5.39 2.64
CA LEU A 104 3.99 -4.27 2.46
C LEU A 104 4.69 -3.84 3.76
N THR A 105 4.09 -4.11 4.92
CA THR A 105 4.69 -3.81 6.22
C THR A 105 5.83 -4.77 6.54
N PHE A 106 5.65 -6.06 6.25
CA PHE A 106 6.68 -7.08 6.47
C PHE A 106 7.70 -7.13 5.33
N ASP A 107 7.27 -6.84 4.11
CA ASP A 107 8.09 -6.82 2.91
C ASP A 107 7.87 -5.52 2.13
N PRO A 108 8.62 -4.45 2.46
CA PRO A 108 8.47 -3.15 1.82
C PRO A 108 9.05 -3.08 0.40
N ASP A 109 9.56 -4.19 -0.16
CA ASP A 109 10.17 -4.21 -1.48
C ASP A 109 9.11 -4.18 -2.60
N LEU A 110 8.86 -2.98 -3.12
CA LEU A 110 7.98 -2.75 -4.26
C LEU A 110 8.58 -3.16 -5.61
N THR A 111 9.89 -3.42 -5.66
CA THR A 111 10.60 -3.74 -6.91
C THR A 111 10.07 -5.02 -7.54
N GLN A 112 9.65 -5.99 -6.73
CA GLN A 112 9.07 -7.24 -7.20
C GLN A 112 7.74 -7.03 -7.93
N TYR A 113 6.95 -6.02 -7.51
CA TYR A 113 5.66 -5.72 -8.12
C TYR A 113 5.77 -4.78 -9.32
N MET A 114 6.85 -3.99 -9.41
CA MET A 114 7.16 -3.10 -10.53
C MET A 114 7.86 -3.81 -11.71
N LYS A 115 8.60 -4.91 -11.46
CA LYS A 115 9.29 -5.69 -12.49
C LYS A 115 8.39 -6.21 -13.61
N GLY A 116 7.08 -6.35 -13.37
CA GLY A 116 6.12 -6.82 -14.36
C GLY A 116 5.77 -5.81 -15.48
N LYS A 117 6.14 -4.53 -15.40
CA LYS A 117 5.82 -3.53 -16.46
C LYS A 117 7.01 -2.71 -16.97
N LEU A 118 8.16 -2.72 -16.30
CA LEU A 118 9.38 -2.04 -16.79
C LEU A 118 10.41 -3.02 -17.40
N GLY A 119 10.10 -4.32 -17.43
CA GLY A 119 10.93 -5.37 -18.04
C GLY A 119 10.55 -5.75 -19.48
N ALA A 120 9.61 -5.04 -20.11
CA ALA A 120 9.39 -5.15 -21.55
C ALA A 120 10.52 -4.40 -22.26
N LYS A 121 11.65 -5.09 -22.40
CA LYS A 121 12.72 -4.73 -23.33
C LYS A 121 12.09 -4.60 -24.74
N PRO A 122 12.40 -3.54 -25.51
CA PRO A 122 11.95 -3.44 -26.91
C PRO A 122 12.45 -4.62 -27.75
#